data_AF-A0A7J7Y5L3-F1
#
_entry.id   AF-A0A7J7Y5L3-F1
#
_cell.length_a   1.000
_cell.length_b   1.000
_cell.length_c   1.000
_cell.angle_alpha   90.00
_cell.angle_beta   90.00
_cell.angle_gamma   90.00
#
_symmetry.space_group_name_H-M   'P 1'
#
loop_
_entity.id
_entity.type
_entity.pdbx_description
1 polymer ?
#
loop_
_entity_poly.entity_id
_entity_poly.type
_entity_poly.pdbx_seq_one_letter_code
_entity_poly.pdbx_strand_id
1 'polypeptide(L)'
;MHCQNNNAHPPGETAVPTQDPNWNYQTHLQSNPNRLRRDHMVNCLLQGMKTAIQKAVNYEKVREIYQDHPENPAVLLSRLSEALQTYTNINPYSLGRRAVLAMHFISQLARDICRKLQKLEKGPHTPPHRPQADILELAFTVFNN
;
A
#
# COMPACT_ATOMS: atom_id res chain seq x y z
N MET A 1 21.11 -32.16 -18.22
CA MET A 1 20.53 -31.02 -18.95
C MET A 1 21.17 -29.76 -18.41
N HIS A 2 21.71 -28.93 -19.31
CA HIS A 2 22.55 -27.76 -19.01
C HIS A 2 21.78 -26.71 -18.21
N CYS A 3 22.23 -26.38 -17.00
CA CYS A 3 21.83 -25.14 -16.32
C CYS A 3 22.57 -23.99 -17.00
N GLN A 4 21.90 -23.31 -17.93
CA GLN A 4 22.40 -22.05 -18.49
C GLN A 4 22.41 -21.01 -17.36
N ASN A 5 23.61 -20.75 -16.88
CA ASN A 5 23.93 -19.75 -15.87
C ASN A 5 23.70 -18.34 -16.46
N ASN A 6 22.52 -17.77 -16.23
CA ASN A 6 22.21 -16.37 -16.57
C ASN A 6 22.88 -15.41 -15.57
N ASN A 7 24.21 -15.47 -15.46
CA ASN A 7 25.04 -14.54 -14.68
C ASN A 7 25.30 -13.24 -15.45
N ALA A 8 24.23 -12.56 -15.89
CA ALA A 8 24.38 -11.28 -16.59
C ALA A 8 24.71 -10.11 -15.64
N HIS A 9 24.59 -10.32 -14.32
CA HIS A 9 24.69 -9.24 -13.34
C HIS A 9 25.47 -9.69 -12.10
N PRO A 10 26.57 -9.00 -11.74
CA PRO A 10 27.36 -9.38 -10.58
C PRO A 10 26.60 -9.10 -9.27
N PRO A 11 26.78 -9.89 -8.19
CA PRO A 11 26.15 -9.68 -6.90
C PRO A 11 26.98 -8.79 -5.94
N GLY A 12 26.33 -8.26 -4.90
CA GLY A 12 26.99 -7.63 -3.74
C GLY A 12 27.83 -6.39 -4.06
N GLU A 13 29.03 -6.28 -3.49
CA GLU A 13 29.95 -5.14 -3.67
C GLU A 13 30.41 -4.96 -5.12
N THR A 14 30.30 -6.00 -5.95
CA THR A 14 30.59 -5.87 -7.39
C THR A 14 29.44 -5.19 -8.15
N ALA A 15 28.21 -5.26 -7.62
CA ALA A 15 27.03 -4.55 -8.14
C ALA A 15 26.96 -3.10 -7.65
N VAL A 16 27.26 -2.88 -6.37
CA VAL A 16 27.21 -1.58 -5.70
C VAL A 16 28.53 -1.38 -4.93
N PRO A 17 29.59 -0.90 -5.60
CA PRO A 17 30.88 -0.66 -4.98
C PRO A 17 30.79 0.41 -3.88
N THR A 18 31.49 0.20 -2.77
CA THR A 18 31.62 1.19 -1.67
C THR A 18 32.75 2.19 -1.89
N GLN A 19 33.62 1.93 -2.87
CA GLN A 19 34.73 2.79 -3.31
C GLN A 19 34.60 3.07 -4.81
N ASP A 20 35.35 4.06 -5.31
CA ASP A 20 35.36 4.38 -6.74
C ASP A 20 35.84 3.17 -7.56
N PRO A 21 35.00 2.60 -8.44
CA PRO A 21 35.35 1.42 -9.21
C PRO A 21 36.22 1.73 -10.44
N ASN A 22 36.58 2.99 -10.70
CA ASN A 22 37.40 3.43 -11.83
C ASN A 22 36.84 2.95 -13.19
N TRP A 23 35.51 2.96 -13.34
CA TRP A 23 34.84 2.54 -14.56
C TRP A 23 35.02 3.57 -15.67
N ASN A 24 35.50 3.13 -16.84
CA ASN A 24 35.67 3.96 -18.02
C ASN A 24 34.41 3.92 -18.91
N TYR A 25 33.69 5.05 -18.98
CA TYR A 25 32.44 5.19 -19.73
C TYR A 25 32.61 5.76 -21.15
N GLN A 26 33.81 6.23 -21.50
CA GLN A 26 34.11 6.99 -22.71
C GLN A 26 34.13 6.15 -24.00
N THR A 27 34.05 4.82 -23.90
CA THR A 27 34.07 3.95 -25.07
C THR A 27 32.75 4.06 -25.85
N HIS A 28 32.81 4.55 -27.09
CA HIS A 28 31.68 4.66 -28.04
C HIS A 28 31.14 3.30 -28.52
N LEU A 29 31.71 2.19 -28.05
CA LEU A 29 31.21 0.85 -28.31
C LEU A 29 29.89 0.65 -27.58
N GLN A 30 28.85 0.32 -28.34
CA GLN A 30 27.49 0.03 -27.83
C GLN A 30 27.48 -1.10 -26.79
N SER A 31 28.53 -1.94 -26.80
CA SER A 31 28.80 -3.06 -25.89
C SER A 31 29.77 -2.71 -24.75
N ASN A 32 29.88 -1.44 -24.32
CA ASN A 32 30.75 -1.08 -23.19
C ASN A 32 30.23 -1.73 -21.89
N PRO A 33 30.96 -2.70 -21.30
CA PRO A 33 30.53 -3.39 -20.09
C PRO A 33 30.40 -2.46 -18.87
N ASN A 34 31.10 -1.32 -18.86
CA ASN A 34 31.01 -0.34 -17.78
C ASN A 34 29.68 0.42 -17.78
N ARG A 35 29.02 0.57 -18.94
CA ARG A 35 27.67 1.15 -19.01
C ARG A 35 26.64 0.20 -18.39
N LEU A 36 26.72 -1.08 -18.73
CA LEU A 36 25.86 -2.12 -18.14
C LEU A 36 26.04 -2.22 -16.62
N ARG A 37 27.28 -2.13 -16.14
CA ARG A 37 27.59 -2.11 -14.69
C ARG A 37 27.00 -0.90 -13.98
N ARG A 38 27.06 0.29 -14.60
CA ARG A 38 26.41 1.50 -14.07
C ARG A 38 24.89 1.32 -13.98
N ASP A 39 24.26 0.86 -15.05
CA ASP A 39 22.80 0.70 -15.08
C ASP A 39 22.34 -0.34 -14.04
N HIS A 40 23.10 -1.42 -13.90
CA HIS A 40 22.89 -2.43 -12.85
C HIS A 40 23.03 -1.83 -11.45
N MET A 41 24.10 -1.06 -11.20
CA MET A 41 24.30 -0.39 -9.91
C MET A 41 23.14 0.54 -9.56
N VAL A 42 22.67 1.35 -10.52
CA VAL A 42 21.50 2.24 -10.33
C VAL A 42 20.25 1.44 -9.99
N ASN A 43 20.00 0.34 -10.71
CA ASN A 43 18.87 -0.55 -10.41
C ASN A 43 18.97 -1.17 -9.01
N CYS A 44 20.15 -1.66 -8.61
CA CYS A 44 20.39 -2.20 -7.27
C CYS A 44 20.16 -1.15 -6.18
N LEU A 45 20.64 0.08 -6.36
CA LEU A 45 20.41 1.18 -5.43
C LEU A 45 18.93 1.54 -5.33
N LEU A 46 18.21 1.63 -6.44
CA LEU A 46 16.77 1.91 -6.45
C LEU A 46 15.97 0.82 -5.75
N GLN A 47 16.29 -0.45 -6.00
CA GLN A 47 15.62 -1.58 -5.32
C GLN A 47 15.97 -1.61 -3.83
N GLY A 48 17.24 -1.41 -3.48
CA GLY A 48 17.72 -1.34 -2.10
C GLY A 48 17.05 -0.20 -1.33
N MET A 49 16.89 0.97 -1.93
CA MET A 49 16.14 2.08 -1.31
C MET A 49 14.66 1.71 -1.14
N LYS A 50 14.01 1.15 -2.16
CA LYS A 50 12.60 0.72 -2.05
C LYS A 50 12.36 -0.32 -0.95
N THR A 51 13.31 -1.23 -0.72
CA THR A 51 13.21 -2.26 0.32
C THR A 51 13.65 -1.76 1.70
N ALA A 52 14.67 -0.89 1.75
CA ALA A 52 15.20 -0.32 2.99
C ALA A 52 14.35 0.83 3.54
N ILE A 53 13.50 1.46 2.71
CA ILE A 53 12.41 2.32 3.20
C ILE A 53 11.44 1.40 3.97
N GLN A 54 11.75 1.16 5.24
CA GLN A 54 10.73 0.82 6.21
C GLN A 54 9.84 2.04 6.32
N LYS A 55 8.76 2.05 5.54
CA LYS A 55 7.73 3.06 5.62
C LYS A 55 7.27 3.12 7.08
N ALA A 56 7.67 4.17 7.79
CA ALA A 56 7.32 4.33 9.19
C ALA A 56 5.80 4.26 9.28
N VAL A 57 5.30 3.25 9.99
CA VAL A 57 3.86 3.03 10.09
C VAL A 57 3.30 4.15 10.94
N ASN A 58 2.46 4.99 10.34
CA ASN A 58 1.86 6.13 10.99
C ASN A 58 0.33 6.00 10.99
N TYR A 59 -0.18 5.35 12.03
CA TYR A 59 -1.64 5.25 12.25
C TYR A 59 -2.25 6.56 12.75
N GLU A 60 -1.48 7.49 13.32
CA GLU A 60 -2.00 8.78 13.76
C GLU A 60 -2.54 9.57 12.56
N LYS A 61 -1.84 9.55 11.42
CA LYS A 61 -2.34 10.13 10.17
C LYS A 61 -3.62 9.50 9.65
N VAL A 62 -3.83 8.20 9.90
CA VAL A 62 -5.08 7.51 9.56
C VAL A 62 -6.19 7.94 10.52
N ARG A 63 -5.88 8.11 11.82
CA ARG A 63 -6.82 8.54 12.87
C ARG A 63 -7.35 9.97 12.67
N GLU A 64 -6.55 10.85 12.08
CA GLU A 64 -6.92 12.24 11.77
C GLU A 64 -8.05 12.37 10.72
N ILE A 65 -8.38 11.31 9.99
CA ILE A 65 -9.40 11.34 8.93
C ILE A 65 -10.77 11.08 9.54
N TYR A 66 -11.65 12.07 9.49
CA TYR A 66 -13.05 11.94 9.92
C TYR A 66 -13.99 12.26 8.77
N GLN A 67 -15.21 11.74 8.89
CA GLN A 67 -16.27 12.08 7.94
C GLN A 67 -16.74 13.52 8.14
N ASP A 68 -16.68 14.33 7.08
CA ASP A 68 -17.21 15.69 7.10
C ASP A 68 -18.75 15.71 7.00
N HIS A 69 -19.41 16.77 7.51
CA HIS A 69 -20.86 16.79 7.76
C HIS A 69 -21.78 16.62 6.52
N PRO A 70 -21.34 16.85 5.26
CA PRO A 70 -22.07 16.37 4.09
C PRO A 70 -21.34 15.26 3.30
N GLU A 71 -20.21 14.73 3.79
CA GLU A 71 -19.40 13.76 3.05
C GLU A 71 -20.11 12.40 2.94
N ASN A 72 -20.15 11.84 1.73
CA ASN A 72 -20.66 10.49 1.51
C ASN A 72 -19.70 9.47 2.18
N PRO A 73 -20.19 8.48 2.94
CA PRO A 73 -19.37 7.42 3.55
C PRO A 73 -18.43 6.68 2.59
N ALA A 74 -18.80 6.50 1.32
CA ALA A 74 -17.91 5.89 0.32
C ALA A 74 -16.66 6.75 0.07
N VAL A 75 -16.77 8.08 0.20
CA VAL A 75 -15.65 9.01 0.07
C VAL A 75 -14.73 8.89 1.29
N LEU A 76 -15.29 8.84 2.50
CA LEU A 76 -14.52 8.57 3.72
C LEU A 76 -13.74 7.25 3.60
N LEU A 77 -14.42 6.19 3.13
CA LEU A 77 -13.82 4.87 2.99
C LEU A 77 -12.66 4.88 1.99
N SER A 78 -12.81 5.63 0.90
CA SER A 78 -11.76 5.81 -0.11
C SER A 78 -10.54 6.53 0.47
N ARG A 79 -10.76 7.62 1.22
CA ARG A 79 -9.70 8.37 1.92
C ARG A 79 -8.97 7.53 2.96
N LEU A 80 -9.70 6.72 3.74
CA LEU A 80 -9.10 5.80 4.72
C LEU A 80 -8.29 4.70 4.06
N SER A 81 -8.77 4.14 2.94
CA SER A 81 -8.03 3.14 2.16
C SER A 81 -6.74 3.72 1.59
N GLU A 82 -6.80 4.92 1.02
CA GLU A 82 -5.65 5.65 0.50
C GLU A 82 -4.66 5.98 1.64
N ALA A 83 -5.13 6.45 2.79
CA ALA A 83 -4.28 6.73 3.94
C ALA A 83 -3.56 5.47 4.46
N LEU A 84 -4.24 4.33 4.51
CA LEU A 84 -3.60 3.05 4.85
C LEU A 84 -2.56 2.65 3.81
N GLN A 85 -2.77 2.95 2.53
CA GLN A 85 -1.76 2.72 1.48
C GLN A 85 -0.57 3.67 1.63
N THR A 86 -0.83 4.91 2.02
CA THR A 86 0.13 6.02 2.05
C THR A 86 0.92 6.11 3.34
N TYR A 87 0.41 5.65 4.47
CA TYR A 87 1.05 5.80 5.78
C TYR A 87 1.36 4.49 6.51
N THR A 88 0.96 3.34 5.95
CA THR A 88 1.29 2.02 6.52
C THR A 88 1.97 1.13 5.49
N ASN A 89 2.60 0.05 5.98
CA ASN A 89 3.19 -1.02 5.16
C ASN A 89 2.30 -2.28 5.12
N ILE A 90 1.04 -2.19 5.56
CA ILE A 90 0.12 -3.35 5.58
C ILE A 90 -0.19 -3.76 4.14
N ASN A 91 -0.05 -5.06 3.85
CA ASN A 91 -0.38 -5.64 2.54
C ASN A 91 -1.82 -5.23 2.10
N PRO A 92 -1.98 -4.58 0.92
CA PRO A 92 -3.27 -4.10 0.41
C PRO A 92 -4.35 -5.17 0.29
N TYR A 93 -3.97 -6.44 0.11
CA TYR A 93 -4.91 -7.54 -0.12
C TYR A 93 -5.14 -8.41 1.13
N SER A 94 -4.48 -8.08 2.24
CA SER A 94 -4.58 -8.86 3.48
C SER A 94 -5.92 -8.69 4.18
N LEU A 95 -6.38 -9.75 4.86
CA LEU A 95 -7.54 -9.70 5.74
C LEU A 95 -7.34 -8.70 6.89
N GLY A 96 -6.10 -8.62 7.41
CA GLY A 96 -5.72 -7.66 8.45
C GLY A 96 -5.97 -6.21 8.02
N ARG A 97 -5.65 -5.84 6.76
CA ARG A 97 -5.97 -4.51 6.24
C ARG A 97 -7.45 -4.24 6.19
N ARG A 98 -8.26 -5.21 5.75
CA ARG A 98 -9.72 -5.08 5.72
C ARG A 98 -10.29 -4.85 7.12
N ALA A 99 -9.80 -5.57 8.12
CA ALA A 99 -10.20 -5.39 9.51
C ALA A 99 -9.82 -4.00 10.05
N VAL A 100 -8.58 -3.54 9.80
CA VAL A 100 -8.13 -2.20 10.20
C VAL A 100 -8.96 -1.10 9.52
N LEU A 101 -9.25 -1.24 8.23
CA LEU A 101 -10.10 -0.32 7.49
C LEU A 101 -11.52 -0.26 8.06
N ALA A 102 -12.12 -1.41 8.38
CA ALA A 102 -13.45 -1.48 8.98
C ALA A 102 -13.49 -0.81 10.37
N MET A 103 -12.48 -1.08 11.21
CA MET A 103 -12.35 -0.47 12.53
C MET A 103 -12.28 1.06 12.43
N HIS A 104 -11.39 1.56 11.57
CA HIS A 104 -11.22 3.00 11.33
C HIS A 104 -12.50 3.64 10.82
N PHE A 105 -13.10 3.06 9.78
CA PHE A 105 -14.36 3.52 9.21
C PHE A 105 -15.45 3.66 10.28
N ILE A 106 -15.70 2.63 11.09
CA ILE A 106 -16.72 2.68 12.16
C ILE A 106 -16.41 3.78 13.18
N SER A 107 -15.15 3.93 13.56
CA SER A 107 -14.73 4.92 14.57
C SER A 107 -14.77 6.37 14.07
N GLN A 108 -14.67 6.58 12.75
CA GLN A 108 -14.49 7.89 12.11
C GLN A 108 -15.71 8.37 11.33
N LEU A 109 -16.74 7.51 11.20
CA LEU A 109 -18.05 7.88 10.69
C LEU A 109 -18.73 8.94 11.58
N ALA A 110 -19.47 9.85 10.95
CA ALA A 110 -20.27 10.84 11.66
C ALA A 110 -21.42 10.17 12.43
N ARG A 111 -21.73 10.67 13.64
CA ARG A 111 -22.70 10.02 14.55
C ARG A 111 -24.11 9.91 13.97
N ASP A 112 -24.55 10.92 13.22
CA ASP A 112 -25.85 10.95 12.56
C ASP A 112 -25.96 9.91 11.44
N ILE A 113 -24.86 9.64 10.74
CA ILE A 113 -24.77 8.59 9.72
C ILE A 113 -24.75 7.20 10.37
N CYS A 114 -24.01 7.03 11.46
CA CYS A 114 -24.08 5.81 12.28
C CYS A 114 -25.51 5.52 12.76
N ARG A 115 -26.27 6.55 13.18
CA ARG A 115 -27.68 6.39 13.55
C ARG A 115 -28.57 5.99 12.36
N LYS A 116 -28.30 6.51 11.16
CA LYS A 116 -29.00 6.10 9.93
C LYS A 116 -28.70 4.64 9.59
N LEU A 117 -27.43 4.23 9.64
CA LEU A 117 -26.99 2.85 9.42
C LEU A 117 -27.62 1.88 10.41
N GLN A 118 -27.61 2.19 11.72
CA GLN A 118 -28.22 1.34 12.74
C GLN A 118 -29.74 1.19 12.59
N LYS A 119 -30.43 2.21 12.08
CA LYS A 119 -31.88 2.12 11.80
C LYS A 119 -32.16 1.18 10.62
N LEU A 120 -31.32 1.20 9.60
CA LEU A 120 -31.39 0.27 8.46
C LEU A 120 -31.02 -1.16 8.87
N GLU A 121 -30.03 -1.32 9.75
CA GLU A 121 -29.60 -2.61 10.31
C GLU A 121 -30.70 -3.28 11.16
N LYS A 122 -31.61 -2.52 11.77
CA LYS A 122 -32.74 -3.05 12.56
C LYS A 122 -34.01 -3.34 11.74
N GLY A 123 -33.93 -3.25 10.42
CA GLY A 123 -35.05 -3.61 9.53
C GLY A 123 -35.39 -5.12 9.58
N PRO A 124 -36.59 -5.53 9.17
CA PRO A 124 -37.14 -6.88 9.38
C PRO A 124 -36.36 -8.07 8.74
N HIS A 125 -35.22 -7.84 8.08
CA HIS A 125 -34.51 -8.85 7.27
C HIS A 125 -33.04 -9.10 7.68
N THR A 126 -32.59 -8.68 8.87
CA THR A 126 -31.18 -8.81 9.27
C THR A 126 -30.94 -9.91 10.31
N PRO A 127 -30.02 -10.87 10.05
CA PRO A 127 -29.66 -11.91 11.02
C PRO A 127 -28.79 -11.34 12.16
N PRO A 128 -28.93 -11.89 13.39
CA PRO A 128 -28.16 -11.46 14.54
C PRO A 128 -26.72 -11.95 14.41
N HIS A 129 -25.75 -11.02 14.47
CA HIS A 129 -24.31 -11.23 14.28
C HIS A 129 -23.81 -11.26 12.83
N ARG A 130 -23.52 -10.08 12.29
CA ARG A 130 -22.63 -9.91 11.13
C ARG A 130 -21.23 -9.45 11.56
N PRO A 131 -20.15 -10.04 11.02
CA PRO A 131 -18.77 -9.61 11.26
C PRO A 131 -18.45 -8.23 10.64
N GLN A 132 -17.39 -7.56 11.13
CA GLN A 132 -16.99 -6.20 10.72
C GLN A 132 -16.78 -6.02 9.20
N ALA A 133 -16.45 -7.09 8.46
CA ALA A 133 -16.32 -7.06 7.01
C ALA A 133 -17.65 -6.74 6.30
N ASP A 134 -18.78 -7.14 6.89
CA ASP A 134 -20.10 -6.93 6.29
C ASP A 134 -20.62 -5.50 6.47
N ILE A 135 -20.09 -4.75 7.45
CA ILE A 135 -20.42 -3.32 7.64
C ILE A 135 -19.88 -2.50 6.46
N LEU A 136 -18.71 -2.86 5.94
CA LEU A 136 -18.15 -2.24 4.74
C LEU A 136 -19.03 -2.54 3.51
N GLU A 137 -19.43 -3.79 3.32
CA GLU A 137 -20.34 -4.20 2.22
C GLU A 137 -21.71 -3.52 2.30
N LEU A 138 -22.26 -3.39 3.51
CA LEU A 138 -23.52 -2.67 3.72
C LEU A 138 -23.37 -1.19 3.37
N ALA A 139 -22.28 -0.55 3.83
CA ALA A 139 -22.01 0.85 3.48
C ALA A 139 -21.85 1.03 1.96
N PHE A 140 -21.12 0.14 1.29
CA PHE A 140 -21.01 0.17 -0.17
C PHE A 140 -22.38 0.03 -0.85
N THR A 141 -23.24 -0.88 -0.40
CA THR A 141 -24.56 -1.10 -0.99
C THR A 141 -25.51 0.08 -0.74
N VAL A 142 -25.47 0.68 0.45
CA VAL A 142 -26.40 1.74 0.85
C VAL A 142 -26.01 3.09 0.26
N PHE A 143 -24.72 3.38 0.10
CA PHE A 143 -24.23 4.70 -0.32
C PHE A 143 -23.83 4.79 -1.79
N ASN A 144 -23.86 3.68 -2.54
CA ASN A 144 -23.65 3.65 -4.00
C ASN A 144 -24.92 3.32 -4.81
N ASN A 145 -26.10 3.26 -4.17
CA ASN A 145 -27.41 3.15 -4.86
C ASN A 145 -28.07 4.53 -4.99
#